data_AF-A0A521W7T8-F1
#
_entry.id   AF-A0A521W7T8-F1
#
_cell.length_a   1.000
_cell.length_b   1.000
_cell.length_c   1.000
_cell.angle_alpha   90.00
_cell.angle_beta   90.00
_cell.angle_gamma   90.00
#
_symmetry.space_group_name_H-M   'P 1'
#
loop_
_entity.id
_entity.type
_entity.pdbx_description
1 polymer ?
#
loop_
_entity_poly.entity_id
_entity_poly.type
_entity_poly.pdbx_seq_one_letter_code
_entity_poly.pdbx_strand_id
1 'polypeptide(L)'
;MKIGPPNQLTALTSMRSKPVAALLVDLDVARTHSRPHVSDDNPFSEAQFRTLKYRPDFPDRFGSIEDARAHCQAFFAWYNTVHRHSGSGLMPPDAVHYGHAAAITALRVLALDAAFTAHPARFKGVVPQPPGVPTAVWINPQKKDTAPPTITTNCSLNSSTHVSHSH
;
A
#
# COMPACT_ATOMS: atom_id res chain seq x y z
N MET A 1 -2.70 9.19 1.94
CA MET A 1 -1.91 7.95 1.78
C MET A 1 -0.68 8.12 2.64
N LYS A 2 -0.74 7.64 3.89
CA LYS A 2 0.43 7.58 4.77
C LYS A 2 1.30 6.42 4.29
N ILE A 3 2.40 6.76 3.64
CA ILE A 3 3.46 5.83 3.24
C ILE A 3 4.17 5.43 4.53
N GLY A 4 3.67 4.44 5.28
CA GLY A 4 4.24 4.07 6.58
C GLY A 4 4.44 5.25 7.54
N PRO A 5 5.19 5.07 8.64
CA PRO A 5 5.79 6.20 9.37
C PRO A 5 6.71 6.97 8.40
N PRO A 6 6.82 8.31 8.50
CA PRO A 6 7.54 9.16 7.53
C PRO A 6 9.02 8.82 7.28
N ASN A 7 9.62 7.88 8.00
CA ASN A 7 11.02 7.51 7.93
C ASN A 7 11.21 5.99 7.92
N GLN A 8 10.48 5.25 7.06
CA GLN A 8 10.65 3.80 6.93
C GLN A 8 10.84 3.39 5.47
N LEU A 9 11.89 2.60 5.20
CA LEU A 9 12.11 1.99 3.89
C LEU A 9 12.17 0.47 4.00
N THR A 10 11.32 -0.19 3.21
CA THR A 10 11.35 -1.65 3.04
C THR A 10 12.45 -2.02 2.05
N ALA A 11 13.56 -2.52 2.57
CA ALA A 11 14.72 -2.89 1.79
C ALA A 11 14.58 -4.30 1.21
N LEU A 12 14.74 -4.40 -0.11
CA LEU A 12 14.87 -5.68 -0.81
C LEU A 12 16.27 -6.29 -0.59
N THR A 13 16.44 -7.56 -0.98
CA THR A 13 17.69 -8.31 -0.80
C THR A 13 18.92 -7.64 -1.42
N SER A 14 18.74 -6.87 -2.51
CA SER A 14 19.79 -6.07 -3.16
C SER A 14 20.28 -4.87 -2.34
N MET A 15 19.48 -4.37 -1.39
CA MET A 15 19.80 -3.16 -0.60
C MET A 15 20.55 -3.47 0.71
N ARG A 16 21.19 -4.64 0.86
CA ARG A 16 21.86 -5.09 2.11
C ARG A 16 23.31 -4.60 2.30
N SER A 17 23.79 -3.69 1.46
CA SER A 17 25.18 -3.20 1.56
C SER A 17 25.40 -2.30 2.78
N LYS A 18 26.62 -2.35 3.35
CA LYS A 18 27.03 -1.51 4.48
C LYS A 18 26.92 0.00 4.20
N PRO A 19 27.32 0.52 3.02
CA PRO A 19 27.21 1.95 2.73
C PRO A 19 25.76 2.44 2.69
N VAL A 20 24.83 1.65 2.13
CA VAL A 20 23.41 1.99 2.11
C VAL A 20 22.84 1.97 3.52
N ALA A 21 23.24 1.03 4.36
CA ALA A 21 22.81 0.99 5.76
C ALA A 21 23.27 2.23 6.55
N ALA A 22 24.52 2.68 6.35
CA ALA A 22 25.02 3.90 6.99
C ALA A 22 24.25 5.15 6.53
N LEU A 23 24.01 5.29 5.21
CA LEU A 23 23.23 6.42 4.68
C LEU A 23 21.80 6.47 5.24
N LEU A 24 21.14 5.33 5.42
CA LEU A 24 19.80 5.29 5.99
C LEU A 24 19.79 5.73 7.46
N VAL A 25 20.83 5.38 8.23
CA VAL A 25 20.99 5.86 9.61
C VAL A 25 21.21 7.38 9.62
N ASP A 26 22.05 7.90 8.73
CA ASP A 26 22.32 9.35 8.64
C ASP A 26 21.06 10.16 8.28
N LEU A 27 20.17 9.59 7.47
CA LEU A 27 18.89 10.21 7.09
C LEU A 27 17.77 9.99 8.12
N ASP A 28 18.07 9.36 9.26
CA ASP A 28 17.10 8.94 10.28
C ASP A 28 15.97 8.07 9.70
N VAL A 29 16.27 7.28 8.67
CA VAL A 29 15.34 6.37 8.00
C VAL A 29 15.53 4.97 8.55
N ALA A 30 14.52 4.50 9.29
CA ALA A 30 14.48 3.13 9.77
C ALA A 30 14.26 2.14 8.61
N ARG A 31 14.91 0.99 8.73
CA ARG A 31 14.95 -0.04 7.70
C ARG A 31 14.11 -1.23 8.12
N THR A 32 13.20 -1.64 7.24
CA THR A 32 12.54 -2.95 7.33
C THR A 32 13.02 -3.84 6.18
N HIS A 33 12.81 -5.15 6.29
CA HIS A 33 13.21 -6.10 5.24
C HIS A 33 12.00 -6.88 4.79
N SER A 34 11.88 -7.08 3.47
CA SER A 34 10.92 -8.04 2.91
C SER A 34 11.25 -9.45 3.38
N ARG A 35 10.21 -10.25 3.61
CA ARG A 35 10.30 -11.67 3.94
C ARG A 35 10.96 -12.41 2.78
N PRO A 36 11.87 -13.35 3.07
CA PRO A 36 12.44 -14.20 2.02
C PRO A 36 11.33 -14.94 1.26
N HIS A 37 11.39 -14.90 -0.07
CA HIS A 37 10.50 -15.64 -0.98
C HIS A 37 9.01 -15.26 -0.93
N VAL A 38 8.66 -14.04 -0.50
CA VAL A 38 7.27 -13.53 -0.54
C VAL A 38 7.19 -12.32 -1.48
N SER A 39 6.46 -12.43 -2.59
CA SER A 39 6.23 -11.36 -3.57
C SER A 39 5.38 -10.22 -3.01
N ASP A 40 4.44 -10.55 -2.13
CA ASP A 40 3.37 -9.63 -1.70
C ASP A 40 3.83 -8.57 -0.68
N ASP A 41 5.13 -8.47 -0.40
CA ASP A 41 5.68 -7.49 0.54
C ASP A 41 5.86 -6.08 -0.08
N ASN A 42 5.66 -5.92 -1.39
CA ASN A 42 5.69 -4.61 -2.06
C ASN A 42 4.53 -4.41 -3.06
N PRO A 43 3.27 -4.53 -2.63
CA PRO A 43 2.11 -4.52 -3.52
C PRO A 43 1.94 -3.19 -4.24
N PHE A 44 2.43 -2.07 -3.66
CA PHE A 44 2.36 -0.76 -4.30
C PHE A 44 3.31 -0.65 -5.50
N SER A 45 4.57 -1.07 -5.36
CA SER A 45 5.50 -1.02 -6.48
C SER A 45 5.09 -2.03 -7.56
N GLU A 46 4.59 -3.20 -7.18
CA GLU A 46 4.07 -4.18 -8.15
C GLU A 46 2.86 -3.64 -8.94
N ALA A 47 1.90 -3.00 -8.27
CA ALA A 47 0.78 -2.35 -8.94
C ALA A 47 1.24 -1.24 -9.90
N GLN A 48 2.26 -0.46 -9.51
CA GLN A 48 2.85 0.55 -10.37
C GLN A 48 3.54 -0.07 -11.60
N PHE A 49 4.36 -1.12 -11.43
CA PHE A 49 5.01 -1.81 -12.53
C PHE A 49 4.00 -2.48 -13.47
N ARG A 50 2.92 -3.03 -12.93
CA ARG A 50 1.81 -3.53 -13.75
C ARG A 50 1.18 -2.39 -14.57
N THR A 51 0.94 -1.23 -13.96
CA THR A 51 0.38 -0.07 -14.67
C THR A 51 1.30 0.39 -15.80
N LEU A 52 2.61 0.41 -15.57
CA LEU A 52 3.60 0.75 -16.59
C LEU A 52 3.57 -0.24 -17.77
N LYS A 53 3.67 -1.54 -17.50
CA LYS A 53 3.82 -2.58 -18.53
C LYS A 53 2.59 -2.81 -19.38
N TYR A 54 1.40 -2.60 -18.83
CA TYR A 54 0.13 -2.91 -19.52
C TYR A 54 -0.49 -1.68 -20.20
N ARG A 55 0.22 -0.55 -20.21
CA ARG A 55 -0.22 0.64 -20.94
C ARG A 55 0.02 0.43 -22.45
N PRO A 56 -0.88 0.87 -23.33
CA PRO A 56 -0.71 0.71 -24.78
C PRO A 56 0.60 1.29 -25.34
N ASP A 57 1.13 2.33 -24.69
CA ASP A 57 2.35 3.03 -25.11
C ASP A 57 3.64 2.32 -24.68
N PHE A 58 3.54 1.20 -23.94
CA PHE A 58 4.72 0.46 -23.48
C PHE A 58 5.31 -0.34 -24.65
N PRO A 59 6.59 -0.12 -25.02
CA PRO A 59 7.15 -0.76 -26.19
C PRO A 59 7.51 -2.23 -25.92
N ASP A 60 7.47 -3.06 -26.96
CA ASP A 60 7.95 -4.45 -26.89
C ASP A 60 9.43 -4.51 -26.48
N ARG A 61 10.23 -3.57 -26.99
CA ARG A 61 11.67 -3.42 -26.70
C ARG A 61 12.06 -1.94 -26.74
N PHE A 62 12.94 -1.51 -25.84
CA PHE A 62 13.58 -0.19 -25.93
C PHE A 62 14.78 -0.26 -26.89
N GLY A 63 15.00 0.81 -27.66
CA GLY A 63 16.16 0.92 -28.56
C GLY A 63 17.48 1.18 -27.83
N SER A 64 17.40 1.86 -26.68
CA SER A 64 18.53 2.24 -25.83
C SER A 64 18.11 2.44 -24.37
N ILE A 65 19.08 2.64 -23.47
CA ILE A 65 18.79 3.00 -22.07
C ILE A 65 18.25 4.43 -21.96
N GLU A 66 18.64 5.31 -22.87
CA GLU A 66 18.13 6.68 -22.99
C GLU A 66 16.63 6.67 -23.32
N ASP A 67 16.21 5.83 -24.27
CA ASP A 67 14.80 5.67 -24.62
C ASP A 67 13.98 5.15 -23.42
N ALA A 68 14.53 4.17 -22.70
CA ALA A 68 13.89 3.64 -21.50
C ALA A 68 13.72 4.71 -20.43
N ARG A 69 14.75 5.54 -20.20
CA ARG A 69 14.70 6.66 -19.24
C ARG A 69 13.67 7.71 -19.66
N ALA A 70 13.67 8.13 -20.92
CA ALA A 70 12.72 9.12 -21.43
C ALA A 70 11.27 8.61 -21.28
N HIS A 71 11.02 7.35 -21.63
CA HIS A 71 9.71 6.72 -21.43
C HIS A 71 9.32 6.70 -19.95
N CYS A 72 10.22 6.29 -19.04
CA CYS A 72 9.94 6.23 -17.62
C CYS A 72 9.66 7.62 -17.02
N GLN A 73 10.39 8.64 -17.42
CA GLN A 73 10.15 10.02 -16.96
C GLN A 73 8.76 10.51 -17.34
N ALA A 74 8.37 10.32 -18.61
CA ALA A 74 7.03 10.67 -19.08
C ALA A 74 5.94 9.85 -18.34
N PHE A 75 6.19 8.56 -18.14
CA PHE A 75 5.28 7.69 -17.39
C PHE A 75 5.09 8.16 -15.96
N PHE A 76 6.16 8.40 -15.19
CA PHE A 76 6.05 8.78 -13.78
C PHE A 76 5.41 10.15 -13.60
N ALA A 77 5.71 11.11 -14.49
CA ALA A 77 5.04 12.41 -14.49
C ALA A 77 3.52 12.24 -14.65
N TRP A 78 3.09 11.47 -15.64
CA TRP A 78 1.69 11.15 -15.86
C TRP A 78 1.07 10.34 -14.70
N TYR A 79 1.76 9.31 -14.22
CA TYR A 79 1.28 8.43 -13.16
C TYR A 79 1.00 9.21 -11.88
N ASN A 80 1.90 10.12 -11.52
CA ASN A 80 1.79 10.88 -10.28
C ASN A 80 0.77 12.02 -10.33
N THR A 81 0.54 12.63 -11.50
CA THR A 81 -0.24 13.89 -11.61
C THR A 81 -1.57 13.74 -12.34
N VAL A 82 -1.72 12.71 -13.18
CA VAL A 82 -2.89 12.54 -14.05
C VAL A 82 -3.62 11.23 -13.78
N HIS A 83 -2.91 10.13 -13.61
CA HIS A 83 -3.51 8.82 -13.47
C HIS A 83 -4.29 8.71 -12.15
N ARG A 84 -5.59 8.37 -12.23
CA ARG A 84 -6.49 8.29 -11.07
C ARG A 84 -6.62 6.85 -10.60
N HIS A 85 -6.35 6.62 -9.31
CA HIS A 85 -6.40 5.28 -8.73
C HIS A 85 -7.71 5.03 -7.99
N SER A 86 -8.41 3.96 -8.32
CA SER A 86 -9.64 3.57 -7.59
C SER A 86 -9.39 3.37 -6.09
N GLY A 87 -8.27 2.73 -5.75
CA GLY A 87 -7.84 2.53 -4.36
C GLY A 87 -7.50 3.80 -3.58
N SER A 88 -7.40 4.96 -4.23
CA SER A 88 -7.19 6.27 -3.59
C SER A 88 -8.41 7.20 -3.70
N GLY A 89 -9.59 6.65 -4.00
CA GLY A 89 -10.79 7.45 -4.24
C GLY A 89 -10.73 8.21 -5.57
N LEU A 90 -10.14 7.61 -6.61
CA LEU A 90 -9.90 8.21 -7.92
C LEU A 90 -9.02 9.47 -7.87
N MET A 91 -8.10 9.56 -6.92
CA MET A 91 -7.16 10.67 -6.82
C MET A 91 -5.82 10.31 -7.49
N PRO A 92 -5.14 11.27 -8.13
CA PRO A 92 -3.74 11.09 -8.49
C PRO A 92 -2.86 11.05 -7.23
N PRO A 93 -1.72 10.32 -7.25
CA PRO A 93 -0.83 10.19 -6.10
C PRO A 93 -0.36 11.54 -5.52
N ASP A 94 -0.06 12.52 -6.37
CA ASP A 94 0.40 13.85 -5.96
C ASP A 94 -0.62 14.59 -5.08
N ALA A 95 -1.90 14.56 -5.46
CA ALA A 95 -2.98 15.21 -4.73
C ALA A 95 -3.15 14.61 -3.34
N VAL A 96 -2.89 13.32 -3.20
CA VAL A 96 -2.93 12.65 -1.90
C VAL A 96 -1.68 12.96 -1.08
N HIS A 97 -0.51 13.02 -1.74
CA HIS A 97 0.77 13.30 -1.09
C HIS A 97 0.83 14.72 -0.52
N TYR A 98 0.42 15.72 -1.31
CA TYR A 98 0.43 17.14 -0.91
C TYR A 98 -0.85 17.59 -0.17
N GLY A 99 -1.74 16.65 0.19
CA GLY A 99 -2.92 16.96 1.01
C GLY A 99 -4.07 17.66 0.29
N HIS A 100 -4.09 17.70 -1.05
CA HIS A 100 -5.15 18.30 -1.86
C HIS A 100 -6.45 17.47 -1.92
N ALA A 101 -6.44 16.24 -1.39
CA ALA A 101 -7.56 15.31 -1.45
C ALA A 101 -8.90 15.88 -0.92
N ALA A 102 -8.86 16.69 0.15
CA ALA A 102 -10.07 17.29 0.72
C ALA A 102 -10.69 18.33 -0.23
N ALA A 103 -9.86 19.22 -0.79
CA ALA A 103 -10.31 20.24 -1.74
C ALA A 103 -10.91 19.61 -3.01
N ILE A 104 -10.25 18.58 -3.56
CA ILE A 104 -10.76 17.87 -4.74
C ILE A 104 -12.08 17.16 -4.43
N THR A 105 -12.21 16.57 -3.24
CA THR A 105 -13.48 15.94 -2.81
C THR A 105 -14.61 16.96 -2.75
N ALA A 106 -14.37 18.14 -2.18
CA ALA A 106 -15.37 19.21 -2.12
C ALA A 106 -15.82 19.66 -3.53
N LEU A 107 -14.88 19.83 -4.47
CA LEU A 107 -15.20 20.16 -5.86
C LEU A 107 -16.04 19.06 -6.53
N ARG A 108 -15.78 17.78 -6.21
CA ARG A 108 -16.57 16.67 -6.75
C ARG A 108 -17.98 16.64 -6.23
N VAL A 109 -18.21 16.95 -4.96
CA VAL A 109 -19.56 17.05 -4.40
C VAL A 109 -20.37 18.08 -5.20
N LEU A 110 -19.82 19.28 -5.41
CA LEU A 110 -20.49 20.33 -6.20
C LEU A 110 -20.83 19.87 -7.63
N ALA A 111 -19.89 19.19 -8.30
CA ALA A 111 -20.11 18.68 -9.65
C ALA A 111 -21.18 17.58 -9.69
N LEU A 112 -21.21 16.71 -8.69
CA LEU A 112 -22.18 15.62 -8.56
C LEU A 112 -23.57 16.14 -8.23
N ASP A 113 -23.67 17.14 -7.34
CA ASP A 113 -24.93 17.82 -7.03
C ASP A 113 -25.49 18.52 -8.27
N ALA A 114 -24.67 19.27 -9.01
CA ALA A 114 -25.09 19.92 -10.26
C ALA A 114 -25.57 18.90 -11.30
N ALA A 115 -24.86 17.78 -11.46
CA ALA A 115 -25.27 16.71 -12.36
C ALA A 115 -26.59 16.05 -11.93
N PHE A 116 -26.78 15.86 -10.62
CA PHE A 116 -28.01 15.31 -10.05
C PHE A 116 -29.20 16.25 -10.27
N THR A 117 -29.04 17.55 -10.00
CA THR A 117 -30.07 18.56 -10.21
C THR A 117 -30.51 18.61 -11.69
N ALA A 118 -29.56 18.53 -12.63
CA ALA A 118 -29.87 18.54 -14.04
C ALA A 118 -30.61 17.26 -14.50
N HIS A 119 -30.20 16.09 -13.99
CA HIS A 119 -30.67 14.81 -14.49
C HIS A 119 -30.90 13.75 -13.38
N PRO A 120 -31.90 13.95 -12.50
CA PRO A 120 -32.11 13.06 -11.35
C PRO A 120 -32.46 11.61 -11.76
N ALA A 121 -33.09 11.43 -12.92
CA ALA A 121 -33.42 10.10 -13.45
C ALA A 121 -32.18 9.23 -13.75
N ARG A 122 -31.03 9.83 -14.09
CA ARG A 122 -29.77 9.08 -14.30
C ARG A 122 -29.23 8.47 -13.01
N PHE A 123 -29.65 9.01 -11.86
CA PHE A 123 -29.21 8.58 -10.53
C PHE A 123 -30.32 7.88 -9.74
N LYS A 124 -31.42 7.49 -10.39
CA LYS A 124 -32.56 6.82 -9.73
C LYS A 124 -33.11 7.59 -8.52
N GLY A 125 -33.03 8.92 -8.56
CA GLY A 125 -33.49 9.79 -7.46
C GLY A 125 -32.56 9.85 -6.25
N VAL A 126 -31.38 9.24 -6.29
CA VAL A 126 -30.39 9.25 -5.20
C VAL A 126 -29.24 10.18 -5.54
N VAL A 127 -28.88 11.09 -4.63
CA VAL A 127 -27.73 12.00 -4.83
C VAL A 127 -26.43 11.18 -4.84
N PRO A 128 -25.64 11.21 -5.92
CA PRO A 128 -24.41 10.45 -6.01
C PRO A 128 -23.32 11.03 -5.09
N GLN A 129 -22.54 10.16 -4.44
CA GLN A 129 -21.48 10.55 -3.53
C GLN A 129 -20.10 10.25 -4.12
N PRO A 130 -19.09 11.12 -3.93
CA PRO A 130 -17.75 10.83 -4.37
C PRO A 130 -17.16 9.64 -3.58
N PRO A 131 -16.26 8.84 -4.19
CA PRO A 131 -15.60 7.75 -3.49
C PRO A 131 -14.83 8.26 -2.26
N GLY A 132 -14.91 7.52 -1.16
CA GLY A 132 -14.13 7.84 0.05
C GLY A 132 -12.63 7.72 -0.21
N VAL A 133 -11.86 8.67 0.30
CA VAL A 133 -10.39 8.60 0.29
C VAL A 133 -9.95 7.82 1.54
N PRO A 134 -9.22 6.71 1.40
CA PRO A 134 -8.81 5.92 2.57
C PRO A 134 -7.82 6.70 3.45
N THR A 135 -8.11 6.72 4.76
CA THR A 135 -7.28 7.39 5.77
C THR A 135 -5.91 6.71 5.94
N ALA A 136 -5.87 5.39 5.80
CA ALA A 136 -4.66 4.59 5.86
C ALA A 136 -4.76 3.40 4.90
N VAL A 137 -3.62 2.98 4.35
CA VAL A 137 -3.48 1.77 3.53
C VAL A 137 -2.27 1.01 4.08
N TRP A 138 -2.44 -0.29 4.32
CA TRP A 138 -1.43 -1.13 4.97
C TRP A 138 -0.92 -2.19 3.99
N ILE A 139 0.41 -2.41 3.97
CA ILE A 139 1.04 -3.52 3.23
C ILE A 139 0.93 -4.81 4.05
N ASN A 140 1.19 -4.73 5.35
CA ASN A 140 0.96 -5.79 6.33
C ASN A 140 0.30 -5.15 7.57
N PRO A 141 -1.03 -5.29 7.75
CA PRO A 141 -1.67 -4.80 8.95
C PRO A 141 -1.18 -5.59 10.16
N GLN A 142 -0.77 -4.89 11.21
CA GLN A 142 -0.48 -5.49 12.51
C GLN A 142 -1.69 -6.30 12.98
N LYS A 143 -1.48 -7.57 13.35
CA LYS A 143 -2.54 -8.41 13.94
C LYS A 143 -3.08 -7.64 15.15
N LYS A 144 -4.40 -7.53 15.27
CA LYS A 144 -5.02 -7.04 16.50
C LYS A 144 -4.54 -7.95 17.62
N ASP A 145 -4.02 -7.35 18.70
CA ASP A 145 -3.68 -8.11 19.91
C ASP A 145 -4.96 -8.76 20.42
N THR A 146 -5.07 -10.08 20.23
CA THR A 146 -6.06 -10.87 20.95
C THR A 146 -5.62 -10.85 22.40
N ALA A 147 -6.49 -10.37 23.30
CA ALA A 147 -6.25 -10.35 24.73
C ALA A 147 -5.70 -11.71 25.21
N PRO A 148 -4.74 -11.73 26.16
CA PRO A 148 -4.10 -12.97 26.58
C PRO A 148 -5.16 -13.96 27.13
N PRO A 149 -5.08 -15.25 26.78
CA PRO A 149 -6.06 -16.22 27.22
C PRO A 149 -5.99 -16.41 28.74
N THR A 150 -7.14 -16.28 29.40
CA THR A 150 -7.31 -16.67 30.81
C THR A 150 -7.01 -18.15 30.96
N ILE A 151 -5.94 -18.49 31.67
CA ILE A 151 -5.62 -19.87 32.02
C ILE A 151 -6.58 -20.32 33.12
N THR A 152 -7.55 -21.16 32.77
CA THR A 152 -8.33 -21.93 33.76
C THR A 152 -7.57 -23.20 34.07
N THR A 153 -6.87 -23.22 35.21
CA THR A 153 -6.18 -24.41 35.72
C THR A 153 -7.19 -25.39 36.30
N ASN A 154 -7.46 -26.50 35.62
CA ASN A 154 -8.08 -27.68 36.20
C ASN A 154 -7.23 -28.91 35.84
N CYS A 155 -6.21 -29.20 36.64
CA CYS A 155 -5.48 -30.47 36.57
C CYS A 155 -5.87 -31.35 37.77
N SER A 156 -6.65 -32.39 37.51
CA SER A 156 -6.82 -33.53 38.43
C SER A 156 -5.79 -34.59 38.05
N LEU A 157 -4.86 -34.86 38.96
CA LEU A 157 -3.86 -35.92 38.85
C LEU A 157 -4.52 -37.27 39.15
N ASN A 158 -4.56 -38.17 38.18
CA ASN A 158 -4.79 -39.59 38.45
C ASN A 158 -3.48 -40.36 38.31
N SER A 159 -3.26 -41.17 39.33
CA SER A 159 -2.02 -41.83 39.71
C SER A 159 -1.73 -43.14 38.96
N SER A 160 -0.46 -43.54 39.06
CA SER A 160 0.07 -44.91 39.13
C SER A 160 0.19 -45.72 37.83
N THR A 161 1.41 -46.04 37.43
CA THR A 161 1.93 -47.41 37.64
C THR A 161 3.47 -47.49 37.58
N HIS A 162 4.00 -48.28 38.50
CA HIS A 162 5.37 -48.67 38.76
C HIS A 162 5.98 -49.47 37.59
N VAL A 163 7.27 -49.25 37.27
CA VAL A 163 8.19 -50.34 36.85
C VAL A 163 9.59 -50.04 37.41
N SER A 164 10.05 -50.91 38.30
CA SER A 164 11.40 -50.95 38.87
C SER A 164 12.36 -51.65 37.90
N HIS A 165 13.61 -51.21 37.81
CA HIS A 165 14.76 -52.11 37.59
C HIS A 165 16.02 -51.52 38.24
N SER A 166 16.68 -52.35 39.04
CA SER A 166 18.01 -52.15 39.63
C SER A 166 18.92 -53.26 39.13
N HIS A 167 20.13 -52.86 38.72
CA HIS A 167 21.36 -53.62 38.40
C HIS A 167 21.28 -54.94 37.63
#